data_AF-A0A0M9EN66-F1
#
_entry.id   AF-A0A0M9EN66-F1
#
_cell.length_a   1.000
_cell.length_b   1.000
_cell.length_c   1.000
_cell.angle_alpha   90.00
_cell.angle_beta   90.00
_cell.angle_gamma   90.00
#
_symmetry.space_group_name_H-M   'P 1'
#
loop_
_entity.id
_entity.type
_entity.pdbx_description
1 polymer ?
#
loop_
_entity_poly.entity_id
_entity_poly.type
_entity_poly.pdbx_seq_one_letter_code
_entity_poly.pdbx_strand_id
1 'polypeptide(L)'
;MRLFYNTIKSHTITRITPVFFHIQRRIFSQTTYSLGIKMNGHGDLNNSHAGRTAVEFVVDPSLKNKSLAIDRDQDDATVRQQYRPFLFDEDMPADDWVAELELSTAIKMVQAEIMDKKLDRLRILVLYGSLRSRSYSRLLALEASRLLFRLGCDVRVYDPAGLPQKDDVQHDHPKVQELRELSKWSDGHVWISPEQHGNLTGIFKQQIDWIPLSTGSVRPTQGRTLAVAQVSGGSQSFNSVNSLRILGRWMRMFAIPNQSSVPKAYTQFTPEEEGSRMMASSNRDRLVDCMEELVKYTIVMRPHFDLFGDRFSEREEKRIKEMKKQEEMKKQEEMKKQEEMKKQEEN
;
A
#
# COMPACT_ATOMS: atom_id res chain seq x y z
N MET A 1 -66.05 44.92 5.36
CA MET A 1 -66.64 45.09 4.02
C MET A 1 -65.49 45.36 3.04
N ARG A 2 -65.21 44.37 2.17
CA ARG A 2 -64.52 44.43 0.85
C ARG A 2 -63.09 45.02 0.73
N LEU A 3 -62.11 44.19 0.33
CA LEU A 3 -61.46 44.04 -1.02
C LEU A 3 -60.35 45.11 -1.24
N PHE A 4 -59.16 44.93 -1.83
CA PHE A 4 -58.38 43.85 -2.45
C PHE A 4 -56.97 44.42 -2.82
N TYR A 5 -56.06 43.53 -3.24
CA TYR A 5 -54.93 43.67 -4.20
C TYR A 5 -53.53 44.22 -3.79
N ASN A 6 -52.58 43.27 -3.81
CA ASN A 6 -51.18 43.26 -4.28
C ASN A 6 -50.43 44.58 -4.49
N THR A 7 -49.17 44.63 -4.03
CA THR A 7 -47.97 44.88 -4.88
C THR A 7 -46.69 44.41 -4.15
N ILE A 8 -45.82 43.72 -4.88
CA ILE A 8 -44.49 43.22 -4.52
C ILE A 8 -43.48 44.38 -4.40
N LYS A 9 -42.65 44.41 -3.36
CA LYS A 9 -41.30 45.01 -3.43
C LYS A 9 -40.33 44.41 -2.39
N SER A 10 -39.42 43.60 -2.90
CA SER A 10 -38.07 43.22 -2.42
C SER A 10 -37.52 44.00 -1.23
N HIS A 11 -37.17 43.33 -0.12
CA HIS A 11 -36.07 43.68 0.81
C HIS A 11 -35.45 42.38 1.41
N THR A 12 -34.24 42.09 0.95
CA THR A 12 -33.01 41.55 1.57
C THR A 12 -32.99 40.91 2.98
N ILE A 13 -32.14 39.86 3.10
CA ILE A 13 -31.47 39.28 4.31
C ILE A 13 -32.36 38.24 5.05
N THR A 14 -32.01 36.98 5.30
CA THR A 14 -30.73 36.36 5.73
C THR A 14 -30.67 34.91 5.23
N ARG A 15 -29.60 34.52 4.54
CA ARG A 15 -29.34 33.11 4.18
C ARG A 15 -28.76 32.37 5.37
N ILE A 16 -29.43 31.29 5.73
CA ILE A 16 -28.92 30.18 6.55
C ILE A 16 -27.73 29.55 5.82
N THR A 17 -26.61 29.41 6.52
CA THR A 17 -25.39 28.73 6.07
C THR A 17 -25.61 27.23 5.93
N PRO A 18 -25.22 26.59 4.81
CA PRO A 18 -24.83 25.19 4.82
C PRO A 18 -23.30 25.11 4.84
N VAL A 19 -22.76 24.75 6.01
CA VAL A 19 -21.45 24.11 6.11
C VAL A 19 -21.61 22.71 5.52
N PHE A 20 -20.65 22.29 4.70
CA PHE A 20 -20.51 21.01 3.95
C PHE A 20 -20.59 21.21 2.43
N PHE A 21 -19.42 21.45 1.85
CA PHE A 21 -18.94 21.06 0.50
C PHE A 21 -17.79 22.01 0.13
N HIS A 22 -16.62 21.76 0.70
CA HIS A 22 -15.36 22.40 0.29
C HIS A 22 -14.28 21.33 0.15
N ILE A 23 -14.54 20.37 -0.74
CA ILE A 23 -13.53 19.48 -1.30
C ILE A 23 -13.56 19.73 -2.81
N GLN A 24 -12.37 20.03 -3.35
CA GLN A 24 -12.06 20.28 -4.76
C GLN A 24 -12.54 21.61 -5.38
N ARG A 25 -11.67 22.63 -5.30
CA ARG A 25 -11.30 23.52 -6.44
C ARG A 25 -10.38 24.61 -5.94
N ARG A 26 -9.06 24.40 -5.98
CA ARG A 26 -8.09 25.53 -6.03
C ARG A 26 -6.66 25.07 -6.27
N ILE A 27 -6.39 24.37 -7.38
CA ILE A 27 -5.05 24.41 -7.95
C ILE A 27 -5.16 24.34 -9.49
N PHE A 28 -4.47 25.25 -10.17
CA PHE A 28 -4.12 25.27 -11.61
C PHE A 28 -5.06 26.01 -12.60
N SER A 29 -4.45 27.02 -13.25
CA SER A 29 -4.93 27.73 -14.44
C SER A 29 -4.85 26.78 -15.65
N GLN A 30 -5.90 26.75 -16.47
CA GLN A 30 -6.04 25.84 -17.62
C GLN A 30 -5.79 26.59 -18.93
N THR A 31 -5.05 25.98 -19.85
CA THR A 31 -5.05 26.36 -21.26
C THR A 31 -5.24 25.09 -22.07
N THR A 32 -6.30 25.07 -22.89
CA THR A 32 -6.77 23.90 -23.64
C THR A 32 -6.54 24.09 -25.14
N TYR A 33 -5.96 23.10 -25.81
CA TYR A 33 -6.02 22.96 -27.26
C TYR A 33 -6.38 21.52 -27.63
N SER A 34 -7.26 21.34 -28.60
CA SER A 34 -7.71 20.04 -29.11
C SER A 34 -7.51 20.01 -30.63
N LEU A 35 -6.70 19.08 -31.11
CA LEU A 35 -6.63 18.69 -32.53
C LEU A 35 -6.48 17.17 -32.59
N GLY A 36 -7.50 16.49 -33.11
CA GLY A 36 -7.47 15.04 -33.33
C GLY A 36 -8.63 14.58 -34.21
N ILE A 37 -8.31 14.07 -35.39
CA ILE A 37 -9.22 13.61 -36.45
C ILE A 37 -10.00 12.37 -35.97
N LYS A 38 -11.32 12.37 -36.19
CA LYS A 38 -12.23 11.27 -35.85
C LYS A 38 -12.06 10.09 -36.82
N MET A 39 -11.57 8.95 -36.35
CA MET A 39 -11.78 7.65 -37.00
C MET A 39 -12.85 6.85 -36.26
N ASN A 40 -13.75 6.22 -37.01
CA ASN A 40 -14.85 5.40 -36.49
C ASN A 40 -14.31 4.05 -36.01
N GLY A 41 -13.92 3.96 -34.72
CA GLY A 41 -13.89 2.83 -33.77
C GLY A 41 -13.64 1.36 -34.16
N HIS A 42 -13.69 0.94 -35.42
CA HIS A 42 -13.40 -0.43 -35.85
C HIS A 42 -11.92 -0.55 -36.23
N GLY A 43 -11.18 -1.37 -35.49
CA GLY A 43 -9.76 -1.67 -35.78
C GLY A 43 -8.73 -0.82 -35.03
N ASP A 44 -9.15 0.01 -34.09
CA ASP A 44 -8.26 0.78 -33.22
C ASP A 44 -7.64 -0.13 -32.13
N LEU A 45 -6.56 -0.82 -32.48
CA LEU A 45 -5.80 -1.70 -31.58
C LEU A 45 -5.27 -0.95 -30.34
N ASN A 46 -5.09 0.37 -30.45
CA ASN A 46 -4.60 1.22 -29.38
C ASN A 46 -5.72 1.78 -28.49
N ASN A 47 -6.98 1.48 -28.81
CA ASN A 47 -8.18 1.96 -28.10
C ASN A 47 -8.17 3.48 -27.88
N SER A 48 -7.58 4.21 -28.83
CA SER A 48 -7.46 5.67 -28.88
C SER A 48 -8.83 6.35 -28.73
N HIS A 49 -9.89 5.74 -29.25
CA HIS A 49 -11.27 6.22 -29.11
C HIS A 49 -11.80 6.19 -27.66
N ALA A 50 -11.32 5.27 -26.81
CA ALA A 50 -11.66 5.24 -25.39
C ALA A 50 -10.71 6.10 -24.52
N GLY A 51 -9.73 6.76 -25.16
CA GLY A 51 -8.77 7.64 -24.49
C GLY A 51 -9.48 8.78 -23.77
N ARG A 52 -9.24 8.90 -22.46
CA ARG A 52 -9.63 10.10 -21.71
C ARG A 52 -8.59 11.19 -21.95
N THR A 53 -9.01 12.46 -21.92
CA THR A 53 -8.07 13.59 -21.97
C THR A 53 -7.06 13.44 -20.83
N ALA A 54 -5.79 13.26 -21.18
CA ALA A 54 -4.71 13.19 -20.21
C ALA A 54 -4.41 14.60 -19.69
N VAL A 55 -4.24 14.73 -18.37
CA VAL A 55 -3.70 15.93 -17.77
C VAL A 55 -2.19 15.78 -17.74
N GLU A 56 -1.47 16.67 -18.41
CA GLU A 56 -0.01 16.73 -18.28
C GLU A 56 0.35 17.40 -16.96
N PHE A 57 1.19 16.73 -16.17
CA PHE A 57 1.73 17.29 -14.94
C PHE A 57 3.06 17.96 -15.26
N VAL A 58 3.14 19.27 -15.02
CA VAL A 58 4.37 20.05 -15.22
C VAL A 58 5.38 19.63 -14.16
N VAL A 59 6.55 19.17 -14.61
CA VAL A 59 7.70 18.86 -13.76
C VAL A 59 8.14 20.12 -13.03
N ASP A 60 8.32 20.03 -11.72
CA ASP A 60 8.85 21.12 -10.90
C ASP A 60 10.38 20.99 -10.78
N PRO A 61 11.18 21.83 -11.46
CA PRO A 61 12.64 21.71 -11.46
C PRO A 61 13.25 21.88 -10.06
N SER A 62 12.58 22.59 -9.15
CA SER A 62 13.06 22.81 -7.78
C SER A 62 13.05 21.54 -6.93
N LEU A 63 12.24 20.55 -7.32
CA LEU A 63 12.10 19.27 -6.62
C LEU A 63 12.93 18.14 -7.22
N LYS A 64 13.61 18.37 -8.35
CA LYS A 64 14.30 17.33 -9.12
C LYS A 64 15.26 16.49 -8.27
N ASN A 65 16.09 17.15 -7.47
CA ASN A 65 17.09 16.49 -6.62
C ASN A 65 16.66 16.45 -5.14
N LYS A 66 15.41 16.79 -4.84
CA LYS A 66 14.92 16.77 -3.46
C LYS A 66 14.77 15.32 -3.00
N SER A 67 15.21 15.06 -1.78
CA SER A 67 14.96 13.81 -1.06
C SER A 67 14.10 14.12 0.16
N LEU A 68 13.14 13.24 0.44
CA LEU A 68 12.35 13.25 1.67
C LEU A 68 12.78 12.13 2.62
N ALA A 69 13.94 11.52 2.39
CA ALA A 69 14.53 10.49 3.23
C ALA A 69 14.57 10.88 4.71
N ILE A 70 14.60 9.88 5.59
CA ILE A 70 14.75 10.10 7.02
C ILE A 70 16.23 10.39 7.29
N ASP A 71 16.51 11.58 7.82
CA ASP A 71 17.86 11.98 8.20
C ASP A 71 18.41 11.08 9.31
N ARG A 72 19.73 10.88 9.33
CA ARG A 72 20.39 9.94 10.25
C ARG A 72 20.16 10.27 11.73
N ASP A 73 20.03 11.55 12.07
CA ASP A 73 19.78 12.07 13.41
C ASP A 73 18.32 11.87 13.86
N GLN A 74 17.38 11.80 12.91
CA GLN A 74 15.95 11.55 13.15
C GLN A 74 15.59 10.06 13.07
N ASP A 75 16.52 9.22 12.64
CA ASP A 75 16.32 7.80 12.42
C ASP A 75 16.62 6.98 13.68
N ASP A 76 15.72 6.06 14.05
CA ASP A 76 15.99 5.15 15.16
C ASP A 76 17.16 4.23 14.80
N ALA A 77 18.23 4.26 15.60
CA ALA A 77 19.47 3.55 15.32
C ALA A 77 19.26 2.03 15.19
N THR A 78 18.37 1.46 16.00
CA THR A 78 18.07 0.01 15.98
C THR A 78 17.31 -0.35 14.71
N VAL A 79 16.27 0.43 14.36
CA VAL A 79 15.49 0.23 13.14
C VAL A 79 16.37 0.39 11.90
N ARG A 80 17.23 1.41 11.87
CA ARG A 80 18.16 1.67 10.78
C ARG A 80 19.11 0.49 10.56
N GLN A 81 19.73 0.01 11.63
CA GLN A 81 20.67 -1.12 11.57
C GLN A 81 19.98 -2.42 11.16
N GLN A 82 18.81 -2.71 11.73
CA GLN A 82 18.15 -4.00 11.54
C GLN A 82 17.40 -4.10 10.20
N TYR A 83 16.68 -3.05 9.81
CA TYR A 83 15.70 -3.12 8.71
C TYR A 83 16.07 -2.31 7.48
N ARG A 84 17.17 -1.53 7.51
CA ARG A 84 17.57 -0.68 6.39
C ARG A 84 18.96 -1.01 5.83
N PRO A 85 19.22 -2.28 5.45
CA PRO A 85 20.50 -2.68 4.84
C PRO A 85 20.73 -2.09 3.43
N PHE A 86 19.76 -1.33 2.90
CA PHE A 86 19.87 -0.65 1.62
C PHE A 86 20.55 0.73 1.74
N LEU A 87 20.66 1.27 2.95
CA LEU A 87 21.33 2.55 3.20
C LEU A 87 22.84 2.37 3.11
N PHE A 88 23.50 3.42 2.63
CA PHE A 88 24.96 3.49 2.64
C PHE A 88 25.44 3.87 4.06
N ASP A 89 26.67 3.45 4.40
CA ASP A 89 27.29 3.79 5.69
C ASP A 89 27.56 5.30 5.83
N GLU A 90 27.77 5.95 4.68
CA GLU A 90 27.84 7.40 4.49
C GLU A 90 26.55 7.95 3.85
N ASP A 91 26.43 9.28 3.76
CA ASP A 91 25.33 9.90 3.01
C ASP A 91 25.32 9.38 1.55
N MET A 92 24.12 9.29 0.95
CA MET A 92 23.94 8.78 -0.42
C MET A 92 25.02 9.37 -1.35
N PRO A 93 25.79 8.53 -2.07
CA PRO A 93 26.81 9.02 -2.98
C PRO A 93 26.20 10.06 -3.94
N ALA A 94 26.92 11.16 -4.18
CA ALA A 94 26.45 12.22 -5.06
C ALA A 94 26.15 11.75 -6.50
N ASP A 95 26.69 10.59 -6.89
CA ASP A 95 26.54 9.92 -8.19
C ASP A 95 25.52 8.75 -8.16
N ASP A 96 24.63 8.72 -7.16
CA ASP A 96 23.61 7.67 -7.06
C ASP A 96 22.43 7.93 -8.02
N TRP A 97 22.18 7.00 -8.95
CA TRP A 97 21.11 7.13 -9.94
C TRP A 97 19.72 7.33 -9.33
N VAL A 98 19.46 6.86 -8.11
CA VAL A 98 18.17 7.08 -7.42
C VAL A 98 18.02 8.55 -7.05
N ALA A 99 19.11 9.26 -6.72
CA ALA A 99 19.08 10.69 -6.40
C ALA A 99 18.76 11.56 -7.63
N GLU A 100 19.14 11.10 -8.83
CA GLU A 100 18.96 11.84 -10.10
C GLU A 100 17.56 11.69 -10.72
N LEU A 101 16.75 10.73 -10.29
CA LEU A 101 15.45 10.47 -10.90
C LEU A 101 14.51 11.67 -10.74
N GLU A 102 13.77 11.97 -11.81
CA GLU A 102 12.66 12.89 -11.78
C GLU A 102 11.46 12.23 -11.08
N LEU A 103 11.17 12.65 -9.84
CA LEU A 103 10.05 12.17 -9.02
C LEU A 103 9.25 13.33 -8.42
N SER A 104 9.27 14.50 -9.07
CA SER A 104 8.75 15.76 -8.51
C SER A 104 7.28 15.68 -8.14
N THR A 105 6.48 14.98 -8.95
CA THR A 105 5.04 14.80 -8.70
C THR A 105 4.79 13.99 -7.42
N ALA A 106 5.45 12.84 -7.26
CA ALA A 106 5.30 12.02 -6.06
C ALA A 106 5.86 12.73 -4.81
N ILE A 107 7.01 13.38 -4.92
CA ILE A 107 7.60 14.18 -3.83
C ILE A 107 6.63 15.28 -3.38
N LYS A 108 6.02 16.00 -4.34
CA LYS A 108 5.05 17.04 -4.04
C LYS A 108 3.80 16.48 -3.35
N MET A 109 3.31 15.33 -3.78
CA MET A 109 2.19 14.65 -3.13
C MET A 109 2.54 14.24 -1.70
N VAL A 110 3.70 13.62 -1.47
CA VAL A 110 4.14 13.23 -0.12
C VAL A 110 4.32 14.46 0.77
N GLN A 111 4.94 15.53 0.25
CA GLN A 111 5.10 16.78 0.99
C GLN A 111 3.74 17.33 1.43
N ALA A 112 2.79 17.51 0.50
CA ALA A 112 1.51 18.14 0.77
C ALA A 112 0.57 17.28 1.63
N GLU A 113 0.56 15.95 1.40
CA GLU A 113 -0.40 15.04 2.03
C GLU A 113 0.11 14.42 3.33
N ILE A 114 1.42 14.32 3.52
CA ILE A 114 2.02 13.67 4.70
C ILE A 114 2.81 14.68 5.53
N MET A 115 3.81 15.33 4.94
CA MET A 115 4.79 16.14 5.69
C MET A 115 4.16 17.44 6.22
N ASP A 116 3.50 18.22 5.36
CA ASP A 116 2.90 19.51 5.72
C ASP A 116 1.74 19.33 6.71
N LYS A 117 1.03 18.20 6.60
CA LYS A 117 -0.03 17.80 7.54
C LYS A 117 0.49 17.18 8.83
N LYS A 118 1.82 17.00 8.96
CA LYS A 118 2.48 16.36 10.11
C LYS A 118 1.89 14.98 10.45
N LEU A 119 1.53 14.21 9.43
CA LEU A 119 1.10 12.83 9.59
C LEU A 119 2.32 11.92 9.68
N ASP A 120 2.13 10.75 10.29
CA ASP A 120 3.12 9.68 10.24
C ASP A 120 3.49 9.35 8.80
N ARG A 121 4.77 9.11 8.55
CA ARG A 121 5.28 8.65 7.24
C ARG A 121 4.58 7.37 6.81
N LEU A 122 4.47 7.16 5.50
CA LEU A 122 3.95 5.92 4.94
C LEU A 122 4.89 4.78 5.30
N ARG A 123 4.34 3.72 5.90
CA ARG A 123 5.11 2.58 6.41
C ARG A 123 5.10 1.45 5.40
N ILE A 124 6.25 1.12 4.83
CA ILE A 124 6.35 0.09 3.78
C ILE A 124 7.20 -1.09 4.26
N LEU A 125 6.61 -2.28 4.27
CA LEU A 125 7.30 -3.54 4.53
C LEU A 125 7.75 -4.17 3.21
N VAL A 126 9.03 -4.51 3.11
CA VAL A 126 9.61 -5.16 1.93
C VAL A 126 9.99 -6.61 2.27
N LEU A 127 9.43 -7.55 1.51
CA LEU A 127 9.71 -8.98 1.62
C LEU A 127 10.41 -9.48 0.35
N TYR A 128 11.37 -10.39 0.50
CA TYR A 128 12.08 -11.00 -0.63
C TYR A 128 12.18 -12.53 -0.51
N GLY A 129 12.33 -13.21 -1.66
CA GLY A 129 12.13 -14.66 -1.77
C GLY A 129 13.40 -15.52 -1.89
N SER A 130 14.58 -15.05 -1.48
CA SER A 130 15.79 -15.87 -1.61
C SER A 130 16.86 -15.53 -0.58
N LEU A 131 17.39 -16.58 0.05
CA LEU A 131 18.47 -16.58 1.03
C LEU A 131 19.86 -16.85 0.41
N ARG A 132 19.98 -16.87 -0.92
CA ARG A 132 21.28 -17.01 -1.58
C ARG A 132 22.19 -15.84 -1.20
N SER A 133 23.50 -16.10 -1.09
CA SER A 133 24.52 -15.07 -0.88
C SER A 133 24.35 -13.91 -1.86
N ARG A 134 24.29 -14.23 -3.16
CA ARG A 134 23.91 -13.29 -4.23
C ARG A 134 22.46 -13.50 -4.67
N SER A 135 21.55 -12.89 -3.94
CA SER A 135 20.10 -12.96 -4.18
C SER A 135 19.61 -11.76 -4.99
N TYR A 136 19.27 -11.95 -6.28
CA TYR A 136 18.76 -10.86 -7.13
C TYR A 136 17.40 -10.33 -6.68
N SER A 137 16.56 -11.15 -6.04
CA SER A 137 15.31 -10.66 -5.44
C SER A 137 15.59 -9.76 -4.24
N ARG A 138 16.63 -10.06 -3.46
CA ARG A 138 17.09 -9.19 -2.37
C ARG A 138 17.66 -7.89 -2.93
N LEU A 139 18.53 -7.95 -3.94
CA LEU A 139 19.08 -6.75 -4.58
C LEU A 139 17.98 -5.84 -5.15
N LEU A 140 16.99 -6.41 -5.86
CA LEU A 140 15.83 -5.66 -6.35
C LEU A 140 15.00 -5.06 -5.21
N ALA A 141 14.88 -5.76 -4.08
CA ALA A 141 14.20 -5.26 -2.88
C ALA A 141 14.95 -4.08 -2.25
N LEU A 142 16.28 -4.10 -2.25
CA LEU A 142 17.07 -2.97 -1.76
C LEU A 142 16.92 -1.74 -2.66
N GLU A 143 16.91 -1.90 -3.99
CA GLU A 143 16.67 -0.77 -4.91
C GLU A 143 15.26 -0.20 -4.78
N ALA A 144 14.24 -1.07 -4.69
CA ALA A 144 12.88 -0.65 -4.36
C ALA A 144 12.83 0.15 -3.05
N SER A 145 13.57 -0.30 -2.03
CA SER A 145 13.64 0.37 -0.73
C SER A 145 14.31 1.75 -0.81
N ARG A 146 15.39 1.90 -1.60
CA ARG A 146 16.03 3.21 -1.82
C ARG A 146 15.09 4.21 -2.47
N LEU A 147 14.33 3.78 -3.48
CA LEU A 147 13.32 4.62 -4.15
C LEU A 147 12.25 5.11 -3.16
N LEU A 148 11.66 4.19 -2.39
CA LEU A 148 10.63 4.49 -1.42
C LEU A 148 11.16 5.38 -0.27
N PHE A 149 12.38 5.12 0.18
CA PHE A 149 13.02 5.92 1.22
C PHE A 149 13.28 7.35 0.74
N ARG A 150 13.78 7.54 -0.49
CA ARG A 150 13.92 8.86 -1.12
C ARG A 150 12.58 9.60 -1.22
N LEU A 151 11.51 8.89 -1.54
CA LEU A 151 10.14 9.45 -1.58
C LEU A 151 9.59 9.80 -0.19
N GLY A 152 10.27 9.43 0.89
CA GLY A 152 9.93 9.80 2.27
C GLY A 152 9.13 8.77 3.05
N CYS A 153 9.05 7.53 2.57
CA CYS A 153 8.47 6.42 3.31
C CYS A 153 9.41 5.95 4.44
N ASP A 154 8.82 5.45 5.54
CA ASP A 154 9.54 4.61 6.50
C ASP A 154 9.53 3.19 5.92
N VAL A 155 10.70 2.70 5.50
CA VAL A 155 10.85 1.41 4.83
C VAL A 155 11.57 0.44 5.74
N ARG A 156 11.03 -0.78 5.86
CA ARG A 156 11.65 -1.88 6.61
C ARG A 156 11.73 -3.13 5.74
N VAL A 157 12.94 -3.63 5.55
CA VAL A 157 13.21 -4.89 4.83
C VAL A 157 13.29 -6.02 5.85
N TYR A 158 12.45 -7.03 5.71
CA TYR A 158 12.50 -8.21 6.56
C TYR A 158 13.53 -9.21 6.02
N ASP A 159 14.45 -9.66 6.88
CA ASP A 159 15.34 -10.79 6.59
C ASP A 159 14.66 -12.11 6.96
N PRO A 160 14.36 -13.01 6.01
CA PRO A 160 13.73 -14.29 6.32
C PRO A 160 14.70 -15.37 6.84
N ALA A 161 16.00 -15.07 7.02
CA ALA A 161 16.94 -16.02 7.60
C ALA A 161 16.50 -16.46 9.01
N GLY A 162 16.47 -17.78 9.24
CA GLY A 162 16.02 -18.36 10.50
C GLY A 162 14.50 -18.38 10.72
N LEU A 163 13.69 -17.99 9.73
CA LEU A 163 12.24 -18.18 9.79
C LEU A 163 11.92 -19.69 9.74
N PRO A 164 11.19 -20.25 10.73
CA PRO A 164 10.84 -21.67 10.73
C PRO A 164 9.83 -22.01 9.63
N GLN A 165 9.74 -23.29 9.27
CA GLN A 165 8.66 -23.77 8.43
C GLN A 165 7.32 -23.57 9.13
N LYS A 166 6.30 -23.14 8.38
CA LYS A 166 4.96 -22.96 8.94
C LYS A 166 4.45 -24.27 9.51
N ASP A 167 4.23 -24.27 10.83
CA ASP A 167 3.60 -25.32 11.61
C ASP A 167 2.61 -24.71 12.62
N ASP A 168 2.00 -25.53 13.46
CA ASP A 168 1.00 -25.10 14.44
C ASP A 168 1.57 -24.89 15.86
N VAL A 169 2.91 -24.84 16.00
CA VAL A 169 3.58 -24.81 17.30
C VAL A 169 4.48 -23.58 17.45
N GLN A 170 5.23 -23.22 16.41
CA GLN A 170 6.28 -22.18 16.48
C GLN A 170 5.73 -20.75 16.34
N HIS A 171 4.52 -20.49 16.82
CA HIS A 171 3.89 -19.17 16.77
C HIS A 171 4.69 -18.10 17.53
N ASP A 172 5.38 -18.47 18.61
CA ASP A 172 6.17 -17.55 19.44
C ASP A 172 7.63 -17.42 19.00
N HIS A 173 8.01 -18.04 17.88
CA HIS A 173 9.37 -17.92 17.35
C HIS A 173 9.71 -16.44 17.04
N PRO A 174 10.88 -15.92 17.46
CA PRO A 174 11.21 -14.50 17.31
C PRO A 174 11.04 -13.95 15.90
N LYS A 175 11.49 -14.71 14.88
CA LYS A 175 11.32 -14.34 13.46
C LYS A 175 9.85 -14.28 13.00
N VAL A 176 8.98 -15.11 13.57
CA VAL A 176 7.54 -15.12 13.25
C VAL A 176 6.87 -13.90 13.87
N GLN A 177 7.19 -13.59 15.12
CA GLN A 177 6.69 -12.41 15.83
C GLN A 177 7.15 -11.11 15.16
N GLU A 178 8.44 -11.04 14.79
CA GLU A 178 9.01 -9.92 14.03
C GLU A 178 8.24 -9.69 12.71
N LEU A 179 8.03 -10.74 11.92
CA LEU A 179 7.30 -10.65 10.64
C LEU A 179 5.86 -10.16 10.84
N ARG A 180 5.17 -10.67 11.87
CA ARG A 180 3.78 -10.29 12.18
C ARG A 180 3.68 -8.85 12.64
N GLU A 181 4.56 -8.40 13.52
CA GLU A 181 4.56 -7.01 13.98
C GLU A 181 4.97 -6.04 12.85
N LEU A 182 5.89 -6.42 11.97
CA LEU A 182 6.19 -5.64 10.76
C LEU A 182 4.98 -5.55 9.81
N SER A 183 4.27 -6.66 9.57
CA SER A 183 3.06 -6.65 8.75
C SER A 183 1.97 -5.79 9.38
N LYS A 184 1.83 -5.83 10.70
CA LYS A 184 0.86 -5.01 11.43
C LYS A 184 1.22 -3.53 11.39
N TRP A 185 2.50 -3.20 11.47
CA TRP A 185 3.03 -1.83 11.42
C TRP A 185 2.85 -1.16 10.04
N SER A 186 2.88 -1.92 8.95
CA SER A 186 2.87 -1.37 7.59
C SER A 186 1.53 -0.74 7.15
N ASP A 187 1.60 0.22 6.24
CA ASP A 187 0.49 0.73 5.44
C ASP A 187 0.44 0.05 4.05
N GLY A 188 1.59 -0.44 3.57
CA GLY A 188 1.72 -1.13 2.29
C GLY A 188 2.92 -2.08 2.25
N HIS A 189 2.90 -3.04 1.34
CA HIS A 189 4.00 -4.00 1.15
C HIS A 189 4.62 -3.93 -0.24
N VAL A 190 5.89 -4.32 -0.34
CA VAL A 190 6.55 -4.72 -1.60
C VAL A 190 6.95 -6.18 -1.50
N TRP A 191 6.48 -7.00 -2.43
CA TRP A 191 6.72 -8.44 -2.46
C TRP A 191 7.56 -8.82 -3.66
N ILE A 192 8.77 -9.34 -3.42
CA ILE A 192 9.72 -9.68 -4.48
C ILE A 192 10.12 -11.15 -4.41
N SER A 193 9.58 -11.98 -5.30
CA SER A 193 9.97 -13.38 -5.40
C SER A 193 10.85 -13.64 -6.63
N PRO A 194 11.92 -14.43 -6.53
CA PRO A 194 12.46 -15.09 -7.71
C PRO A 194 11.42 -16.02 -8.32
N GLU A 195 11.62 -16.34 -9.59
CA GLU A 195 10.99 -17.49 -10.22
C GLU A 195 11.90 -18.72 -10.13
N GLN A 196 11.43 -19.75 -9.44
CA GLN A 196 12.12 -21.02 -9.31
C GLN A 196 11.20 -22.15 -9.78
N HIS A 197 11.67 -22.97 -10.72
CA HIS A 197 10.87 -24.00 -11.40
C HIS A 197 9.53 -23.46 -11.93
N GLY A 198 9.53 -22.22 -12.45
CA GLY A 198 8.36 -21.59 -13.06
C GLY A 198 7.33 -21.05 -12.06
N ASN A 199 7.63 -20.97 -10.76
CA ASN A 199 6.71 -20.48 -9.74
C ASN A 199 7.43 -19.62 -8.68
N LEU A 200 6.64 -18.98 -7.81
CA LEU A 200 7.15 -18.24 -6.65
C LEU A 200 7.88 -19.19 -5.69
N THR A 201 8.85 -18.66 -4.95
CA THR A 201 9.72 -19.49 -4.11
C THR A 201 9.04 -19.95 -2.81
N GLY A 202 9.41 -21.14 -2.33
CA GLY A 202 8.96 -21.64 -1.03
C GLY A 202 9.32 -20.70 0.13
N ILE A 203 10.49 -20.05 0.07
CA ILE A 203 10.91 -19.05 1.06
C ILE A 203 9.97 -17.85 1.09
N PHE A 204 9.53 -17.36 -0.08
CA PHE A 204 8.56 -16.28 -0.13
C PHE A 204 7.19 -16.73 0.40
N LYS A 205 6.74 -17.91 -0.04
CA LYS A 205 5.43 -18.45 0.39
C LYS A 205 5.35 -18.65 1.90
N GLN A 206 6.42 -19.16 2.51
CA GLN A 206 6.50 -19.38 3.95
C GLN A 206 6.34 -18.09 4.76
N GLN A 207 6.91 -16.97 4.30
CA GLN A 207 6.68 -15.66 4.93
C GLN A 207 5.19 -15.29 4.94
N ILE A 208 4.52 -15.41 3.79
CA ILE A 208 3.08 -15.09 3.70
C ILE A 208 2.24 -16.04 4.56
N ASP A 209 2.60 -17.33 4.63
CA ASP A 209 1.89 -18.34 5.43
C ASP A 209 1.97 -18.09 6.94
N TRP A 210 2.99 -17.37 7.41
CA TRP A 210 3.10 -16.95 8.80
C TRP A 210 2.25 -15.72 9.16
N ILE A 211 1.76 -14.98 8.16
CA ILE A 211 0.92 -13.80 8.34
C ILE A 211 -0.56 -14.24 8.34
N PRO A 212 -1.25 -14.22 9.50
CA PRO A 212 -2.63 -14.65 9.56
C PRO A 212 -3.58 -13.59 8.99
N LEU A 213 -4.72 -14.03 8.42
CA LEU A 213 -5.80 -13.12 8.01
C LEU A 213 -6.52 -12.44 9.19
N SER A 214 -6.45 -13.03 10.38
CA SER A 214 -7.00 -12.47 11.62
C SER A 214 -6.18 -12.93 12.80
N THR A 215 -5.85 -12.00 13.70
CA THR A 215 -5.41 -12.31 15.06
C THR A 215 -6.37 -11.60 16.01
N GLY A 216 -7.40 -12.31 16.47
CA GLY A 216 -8.53 -11.68 17.16
C GLY A 216 -9.24 -10.67 16.24
N SER A 217 -9.33 -9.42 16.69
CA SER A 217 -9.91 -8.29 15.94
C SER A 217 -8.94 -7.67 14.93
N VAL A 218 -7.64 -7.93 15.03
CA VAL A 218 -6.62 -7.31 14.18
C VAL A 218 -6.52 -8.06 12.85
N ARG A 219 -6.50 -7.30 11.75
CA ARG A 219 -6.32 -7.78 10.38
C ARG A 219 -4.98 -7.26 9.83
N PRO A 220 -3.87 -8.02 9.96
CA PRO A 220 -2.50 -7.54 9.67
C PRO A 220 -2.20 -7.20 8.20
N THR A 221 -3.08 -7.53 7.25
CA THR A 221 -2.87 -7.20 5.83
C THR A 221 -4.08 -6.54 5.18
N GLN A 222 -5.26 -6.63 5.78
CA GLN A 222 -6.50 -6.17 5.15
C GLN A 222 -6.45 -4.66 4.88
N GLY A 223 -6.79 -4.28 3.65
CA GLY A 223 -6.88 -2.88 3.23
C GLY A 223 -5.56 -2.22 2.86
N ARG A 224 -4.42 -2.85 3.15
CA ARG A 224 -3.08 -2.31 2.83
C ARG A 224 -2.80 -2.38 1.33
N THR A 225 -1.94 -1.49 0.85
CA THR A 225 -1.50 -1.49 -0.56
C THR A 225 -0.40 -2.53 -0.80
N LEU A 226 -0.25 -3.00 -2.03
CA LEU A 226 0.74 -4.03 -2.37
C LEU A 226 1.34 -3.75 -3.76
N ALA A 227 2.67 -3.71 -3.84
CA ALA A 227 3.40 -3.84 -5.10
C ALA A 227 4.04 -5.23 -5.20
N VAL A 228 4.01 -5.83 -6.39
CA VAL A 228 4.61 -7.14 -6.65
C VAL A 228 5.71 -7.02 -7.70
N ALA A 229 6.82 -7.70 -7.47
CA ALA A 229 7.91 -7.81 -8.42
C ALA A 229 8.47 -9.24 -8.47
N GLN A 230 9.11 -9.57 -9.59
CA GLN A 230 9.89 -10.80 -9.70
C GLN A 230 11.24 -10.60 -10.39
N VAL A 231 12.12 -11.56 -10.16
CA VAL A 231 13.35 -11.74 -10.93
C VAL A 231 13.39 -13.16 -11.51
N SER A 232 13.92 -13.32 -12.72
CA SER A 232 14.18 -14.65 -13.28
C SER A 232 15.64 -14.75 -13.77
N GLY A 233 16.19 -15.96 -13.72
CA GLY A 233 17.48 -16.25 -14.33
C GLY A 233 17.40 -16.45 -15.85
N GLY A 234 16.21 -16.69 -16.39
CA GLY A 234 15.98 -16.96 -17.81
C GLY A 234 15.28 -15.81 -18.54
N SER A 235 14.57 -16.15 -19.61
CA SER A 235 13.71 -15.22 -20.35
C SER A 235 12.62 -14.61 -19.46
N GLN A 236 11.99 -13.55 -19.97
CA GLN A 236 10.91 -12.87 -19.25
C GLN A 236 9.75 -13.82 -19.00
N SER A 237 9.24 -13.78 -17.78
CA SER A 237 8.10 -14.56 -17.29
C SER A 237 7.29 -13.69 -16.34
N PHE A 238 6.05 -14.08 -16.09
CA PHE A 238 5.16 -13.39 -15.16
C PHE A 238 4.52 -14.34 -14.15
N ASN A 239 4.97 -15.59 -14.08
CA ASN A 239 4.32 -16.61 -13.26
C ASN A 239 4.36 -16.24 -11.78
N SER A 240 5.52 -15.80 -11.29
CA SER A 240 5.68 -15.44 -9.88
C SER A 240 4.84 -14.22 -9.51
N VAL A 241 4.88 -13.14 -10.29
CA VAL A 241 4.04 -11.95 -10.03
C VAL A 241 2.54 -12.23 -10.15
N ASN A 242 2.12 -13.13 -11.05
CA ASN A 242 0.73 -13.55 -11.17
C ASN A 242 0.28 -14.27 -9.89
N SER A 243 1.08 -15.21 -9.40
CA SER A 243 0.78 -15.89 -8.15
C SER A 243 0.84 -14.95 -6.94
N LEU A 244 1.78 -14.01 -6.88
CA LEU A 244 1.84 -12.99 -5.83
C LEU A 244 0.62 -12.07 -5.85
N ARG A 245 0.12 -11.69 -7.02
CA ARG A 245 -1.09 -10.87 -7.16
C ARG A 245 -2.33 -11.62 -6.67
N ILE A 246 -2.45 -12.90 -7.01
CA ILE A 246 -3.48 -13.79 -6.48
C ILE A 246 -3.33 -13.86 -4.95
N LEU A 247 -2.14 -14.12 -4.41
CA LEU A 247 -1.91 -14.13 -2.95
C LEU A 247 -2.29 -12.80 -2.29
N GLY A 248 -1.95 -11.66 -2.89
CA GLY A 248 -2.33 -10.33 -2.41
C GLY A 248 -3.84 -10.16 -2.27
N ARG A 249 -4.60 -10.64 -3.26
CA ARG A 249 -6.07 -10.70 -3.20
C ARG A 249 -6.56 -11.56 -2.03
N TRP A 250 -5.96 -12.74 -1.82
CA TRP A 250 -6.29 -13.60 -0.67
C TRP A 250 -6.01 -12.91 0.66
N MET A 251 -4.90 -12.16 0.75
CA MET A 251 -4.53 -11.34 1.91
C MET A 251 -5.35 -10.04 2.03
N ARG A 252 -6.35 -9.83 1.15
CA ARG A 252 -7.23 -8.66 1.11
C ARG A 252 -6.48 -7.33 0.99
N MET A 253 -5.37 -7.35 0.25
CA MET A 253 -4.56 -6.18 -0.07
C MET A 253 -4.97 -5.58 -1.41
N PHE A 254 -4.78 -4.26 -1.56
CA PHE A 254 -4.95 -3.56 -2.83
C PHE A 254 -3.64 -3.63 -3.62
N ALA A 255 -3.51 -4.66 -4.45
CA ALA A 255 -2.38 -4.80 -5.36
C ALA A 255 -2.46 -3.73 -6.46
N ILE A 256 -1.45 -2.86 -6.54
CA ILE A 256 -1.37 -1.83 -7.58
C ILE A 256 -1.32 -2.50 -8.96
N PRO A 257 -1.85 -1.85 -10.01
CA PRO A 257 -1.91 -2.44 -11.35
C PRO A 257 -0.50 -2.67 -11.93
N ASN A 258 0.44 -1.76 -11.71
CA ASN A 258 1.79 -1.91 -12.25
C ASN A 258 2.59 -2.98 -11.49
N GLN A 259 3.54 -3.61 -12.18
CA GLN A 259 4.40 -4.66 -11.62
C GLN A 259 5.73 -4.75 -12.37
N SER A 260 6.76 -5.23 -11.67
CA SER A 260 8.10 -5.41 -12.25
C SER A 260 8.43 -6.88 -12.45
N SER A 261 8.96 -7.24 -13.62
CA SER A 261 9.50 -8.57 -13.89
C SER A 261 10.82 -8.43 -14.63
N VAL A 262 11.92 -8.74 -13.93
CA VAL A 262 13.29 -8.55 -14.43
C VAL A 262 13.83 -9.88 -14.99
N PRO A 263 13.91 -10.04 -16.33
CA PRO A 263 14.51 -11.21 -16.95
C PRO A 263 16.03 -11.19 -16.83
N LYS A 264 16.65 -12.37 -16.93
CA LYS A 264 18.11 -12.55 -16.92
C LYS A 264 18.77 -11.65 -15.86
N ALA A 265 18.25 -11.69 -14.62
CA ALA A 265 18.58 -10.69 -13.60
C ALA A 265 20.10 -10.56 -13.34
N TYR A 266 20.86 -11.63 -13.55
CA TYR A 266 22.33 -11.61 -13.47
C TYR A 266 23.03 -10.63 -14.42
N THR A 267 22.38 -10.19 -15.50
CA THR A 267 22.90 -9.17 -16.43
C THR A 267 22.34 -7.78 -16.16
N GLN A 268 21.55 -7.59 -15.11
CA GLN A 268 20.86 -6.33 -14.80
C GLN A 268 21.44 -5.62 -13.58
N PHE A 269 22.39 -6.25 -12.89
CA PHE A 269 23.08 -5.71 -11.72
C PHE A 269 24.58 -5.67 -11.96
N THR A 270 25.26 -4.68 -11.38
CA THR A 270 26.72 -4.57 -11.41
C THR A 270 27.37 -5.75 -10.65
N PRO A 271 28.67 -6.00 -10.88
CA PRO A 271 29.47 -6.93 -10.09
C PRO A 271 29.39 -6.66 -8.57
N GLU A 272 29.73 -7.67 -7.77
CA GLU A 272 29.63 -7.54 -6.30
C GLU A 272 30.64 -6.52 -5.76
N GLU A 273 31.80 -6.47 -6.40
CA GLU A 273 32.88 -5.52 -6.16
C GLU A 273 32.47 -4.06 -6.45
N GLU A 274 31.48 -3.87 -7.30
CA GLU A 274 30.91 -2.57 -7.70
C GLU A 274 29.58 -2.26 -6.99
N GLY A 275 29.28 -2.95 -5.90
CA GLY A 275 28.14 -2.65 -5.03
C GLY A 275 26.79 -3.24 -5.45
N SER A 276 26.75 -4.15 -6.43
CA SER A 276 25.54 -4.90 -6.82
C SER A 276 24.31 -4.03 -7.14
N ARG A 277 24.52 -2.91 -7.85
CA ARG A 277 23.50 -1.91 -8.18
C ARG A 277 22.78 -2.24 -9.47
N MET A 278 21.50 -1.87 -9.58
CA MET A 278 20.73 -2.09 -10.80
C MET A 278 21.18 -1.13 -11.91
N MET A 279 21.56 -1.70 -13.06
CA MET A 279 22.03 -0.95 -14.22
C MET A 279 20.87 -0.26 -14.96
N ALA A 280 21.21 0.74 -15.77
CA ALA A 280 20.23 1.45 -16.59
C ALA A 280 19.56 0.52 -17.61
N SER A 281 18.24 0.36 -17.49
CA SER A 281 17.42 -0.41 -18.41
C SER A 281 15.95 -0.06 -18.25
N SER A 282 15.12 -0.44 -19.22
CA SER A 282 13.67 -0.30 -19.12
C SER A 282 13.06 -1.07 -17.93
N ASN A 283 13.74 -2.12 -17.44
CA ASN A 283 13.33 -2.84 -16.23
C ASN A 283 13.56 -1.99 -14.98
N ARG A 284 14.62 -1.17 -14.97
CA ARG A 284 14.90 -0.22 -13.89
C ARG A 284 13.82 0.87 -13.87
N ASP A 285 13.51 1.44 -15.03
CA ASP A 285 12.46 2.45 -15.14
C ASP A 285 11.09 1.89 -14.70
N ARG A 286 10.77 0.65 -15.09
CA ARG A 286 9.56 -0.03 -14.61
C ARG A 286 9.54 -0.21 -13.09
N LEU A 287 10.68 -0.47 -12.45
CA LEU A 287 10.75 -0.54 -10.99
C LEU A 287 10.42 0.82 -10.35
N VAL A 288 10.95 1.90 -10.93
CA VAL A 288 10.65 3.29 -10.51
C VAL A 288 9.15 3.55 -10.61
N ASP A 289 8.52 3.24 -11.76
CA ASP A 289 7.08 3.40 -11.95
C ASP A 289 6.27 2.67 -10.87
N CYS A 290 6.65 1.43 -10.53
CA CYS A 290 5.95 0.64 -9.54
C CYS A 290 6.06 1.25 -8.13
N MET A 291 7.23 1.75 -7.75
CA MET A 291 7.43 2.35 -6.42
C MET A 291 6.73 3.71 -6.31
N GLU A 292 6.80 4.51 -7.38
CA GLU A 292 6.09 5.78 -7.45
C GLU A 292 4.56 5.58 -7.37
N GLU A 293 4.02 4.62 -8.14
CA GLU A 293 2.61 4.25 -8.11
C GLU A 293 2.19 3.72 -6.74
N LEU A 294 3.01 2.88 -6.09
CA LEU A 294 2.72 2.40 -4.73
C LEU A 294 2.56 3.55 -3.74
N VAL A 295 3.44 4.55 -3.77
CA VAL A 295 3.35 5.72 -2.89
C VAL A 295 2.07 6.50 -3.16
N LYS A 296 1.79 6.83 -4.43
CA LYS A 296 0.58 7.56 -4.83
C LYS A 296 -0.69 6.84 -4.37
N TYR A 297 -0.78 5.53 -4.60
CA TYR A 297 -1.91 4.70 -4.16
C TYR A 297 -2.03 4.66 -2.64
N THR A 298 -0.92 4.52 -1.92
CA THR A 298 -0.94 4.43 -0.45
C THR A 298 -1.42 5.74 0.17
N ILE A 299 -1.02 6.90 -0.36
CA ILE A 299 -1.54 8.21 0.06
C ILE A 299 -3.06 8.28 -0.08
N VAL A 300 -3.60 7.83 -1.22
CA VAL A 300 -5.05 7.89 -1.50
C VAL A 300 -5.83 6.90 -0.62
N MET A 301 -5.30 5.69 -0.40
CA MET A 301 -6.04 4.61 0.24
C MET A 301 -5.97 4.65 1.77
N ARG A 302 -4.82 5.04 2.34
CA ARG A 302 -4.55 4.97 3.78
C ARG A 302 -5.60 5.66 4.67
N PRO A 303 -6.10 6.87 4.35
CA PRO A 303 -7.14 7.53 5.15
C PRO A 303 -8.49 6.78 5.20
N HIS A 304 -8.66 5.76 4.34
CA HIS A 304 -9.93 5.09 4.11
C HIS A 304 -9.88 3.58 4.38
N PHE A 305 -8.82 3.06 5.01
CA PHE A 305 -8.69 1.62 5.30
C PHE A 305 -9.86 1.08 6.13
N ASP A 306 -10.36 1.84 7.11
CA ASP A 306 -11.53 1.46 7.91
C ASP A 306 -12.82 1.40 7.07
N LEU A 307 -13.01 2.39 6.18
CA LEU A 307 -14.16 2.44 5.27
C LEU A 307 -14.17 1.23 4.33
N PHE A 308 -13.02 0.88 3.74
CA PHE A 308 -12.92 -0.30 2.87
C PHE A 308 -13.05 -1.63 3.65
N GLY A 309 -12.82 -1.60 4.96
CA GLY A 309 -13.04 -2.72 5.87
C GLY A 309 -14.50 -2.93 6.25
N ASP A 310 -15.36 -1.92 6.11
CA ASP A 310 -16.77 -1.98 6.55
C ASP A 310 -17.66 -2.72 5.54
N ARG A 311 -17.74 -4.06 5.69
CA ARG A 311 -18.47 -4.94 4.79
C ARG A 311 -19.91 -5.19 5.25
N PHE A 312 -20.83 -5.13 4.30
CA PHE A 312 -22.25 -5.44 4.53
C PHE A 312 -22.46 -6.80 5.20
N SER A 313 -21.81 -7.86 4.70
CA SER A 313 -21.96 -9.22 5.25
C SER A 313 -21.47 -9.32 6.71
N GLU A 314 -20.36 -8.65 7.05
CA GLU A 314 -19.83 -8.63 8.41
C GLU A 314 -20.73 -7.82 9.37
N ARG A 315 -21.36 -6.75 8.88
CA ARG A 315 -22.40 -6.02 9.64
C ARG A 315 -23.62 -6.91 9.91
N GLU A 316 -24.03 -7.70 8.93
CA GLU A 316 -25.16 -8.62 9.09
C GLU A 316 -24.87 -9.73 10.11
N GLU A 317 -23.70 -10.36 10.02
CA GLU A 317 -23.28 -11.38 10.98
C GLU A 317 -23.25 -10.84 12.41
N LYS A 318 -22.76 -9.61 12.61
CA LYS A 318 -22.76 -8.94 13.92
C LYS A 318 -24.19 -8.74 14.44
N ARG A 319 -25.11 -8.23 13.61
CA ARG A 319 -26.52 -8.05 13.99
C ARG A 319 -27.16 -9.35 14.42
N ILE A 320 -27.00 -10.42 13.64
CA ILE A 320 -27.56 -11.74 13.97
C ILE A 320 -26.97 -12.27 15.28
N LYS A 321 -25.66 -12.11 15.50
CA LYS A 321 -24.99 -12.54 16.73
C LYS A 321 -25.46 -11.77 17.96
N GLU A 322 -25.68 -10.46 17.82
CA GLU A 322 -26.24 -9.61 18.88
C GLU A 322 -27.68 -9.99 19.22
N MET A 323 -28.53 -10.23 18.21
CA MET A 323 -29.90 -10.70 18.41
C MET A 323 -29.92 -12.03 19.18
N LYS A 324 -29.12 -13.02 18.77
CA LYS A 324 -29.02 -14.31 19.47
C LYS A 324 -28.56 -14.15 20.92
N LYS A 325 -27.56 -13.30 21.18
CA LYS A 325 -27.10 -13.01 22.55
C LYS A 325 -28.20 -12.37 23.40
N GLN A 326 -29.00 -11.46 22.83
CA GLN A 326 -30.12 -10.84 23.55
C GLN A 326 -31.22 -11.86 23.88
N GLU A 327 -31.51 -12.78 22.96
CA GLU A 327 -32.47 -13.87 23.21
C GLU A 327 -31.98 -14.84 24.29
N GLU A 328 -30.69 -15.20 24.28
CA GLU A 328 -30.07 -16.05 25.31
C GLU A 328 -30.10 -15.39 26.70
N MET A 329 -29.78 -14.09 26.79
CA MET A 329 -29.86 -13.34 28.04
C MET A 329 -31.30 -13.29 28.58
N LYS A 330 -32.29 -13.02 27.72
CA LYS A 330 -33.71 -13.03 28.13
C LYS A 330 -34.14 -14.40 28.67
N LYS A 331 -33.77 -15.49 28.00
CA LYS A 331 -34.06 -16.86 28.48
C LYS A 331 -33.40 -17.15 29.82
N GLN A 332 -32.16 -16.70 30.03
CA GLN A 332 -31.48 -16.86 31.32
C GLN A 332 -32.14 -16.06 32.44
N GLU A 333 -32.60 -14.83 32.15
CA GLU A 333 -33.35 -14.03 33.11
C GLU A 333 -34.71 -14.65 33.45
N GLU A 334 -35.42 -15.18 32.47
CA GLU A 334 -36.69 -15.89 32.68
C GLU A 334 -36.50 -17.17 33.51
N MET A 335 -35.48 -17.97 33.23
CA MET A 335 -35.15 -19.16 34.03
C MET A 335 -34.79 -18.78 35.47
N LYS A 336 -33.97 -17.75 35.69
CA LYS A 336 -33.64 -17.26 37.03
C LYS A 336 -34.88 -16.81 37.81
N LYS A 337 -35.79 -16.05 37.16
CA LYS A 337 -37.05 -15.64 37.77
C LYS A 337 -37.94 -16.83 38.13
N GLN A 338 -38.00 -17.87 37.28
CA GLN A 338 -38.75 -19.09 37.57
C GLN A 338 -38.14 -19.89 38.74
N GLU A 339 -36.82 -19.97 38.83
CA GLU A 339 -36.14 -20.61 39.97
C GLU A 339 -36.34 -19.83 41.29
N GLU A 340 -36.32 -18.50 41.24
CA GLU A 340 -36.60 -17.64 42.39
C GLU A 340 -38.05 -17.77 42.88
N MET A 341 -39.03 -17.83 41.95
CA MET A 341 -40.44 -18.06 42.31
C MET A 341 -40.63 -19.45 42.95
N LYS A 342 -40.02 -20.51 42.40
CA LYS A 342 -40.10 -21.85 43.01
C LYS A 342 -39.51 -21.91 44.41
N LYS A 343 -38.39 -21.22 44.66
CA LYS A 343 -37.78 -21.12 46.01
C LYS A 343 -38.63 -20.31 47.01
N GLN A 344 -39.49 -19.43 46.52
CA GLN A 344 -40.45 -18.69 47.36
C GLN A 344 -41.71 -19.50 47.66
N GLU A 345 -42.09 -20.45 46.80
CA GLU A 345 -43.23 -21.35 47.04
C GLU A 345 -42.89 -22.55 47.95
N GLU A 346 -41.59 -22.90 48.07
CA GLU A 346 -41.10 -24.00 48.92
C GLU A 346 -40.74 -23.58 50.37
N ASN A 347 -40.74 -22.28 50.69
CA ASN A 347 -40.57 -21.74 52.05
C ASN A 347 -41.89 -21.19 52.59
#